data_AF-A0A974NCF4-F1
#
_entry.id   AF-A0A974NCF4-F1
#
_cell.length_a   1.000
_cell.length_b   1.000
_cell.length_c   1.000
_cell.angle_alpha   90.00
_cell.angle_beta   90.00
_cell.angle_gamma   90.00
#
_symmetry.space_group_name_H-M   'P 1'
#
loop_
_entity.id
_entity.type
_entity.pdbx_description
1 polymer ?
#
loop_
_entity_poly.entity_id
_entity_poly.type
_entity_poly.pdbx_seq_one_letter_code
_entity_poly.pdbx_strand_id
1 'polypeptide(L)'
;MRVLSRRVGSGSFCAPGTTTGTQVLFRVSQGRGCGVPDGAGPEGRDSCPPGADEAPGPPAPGGVGRPARPRQTGPRRGRPVLATDRGCRYHPCAPEVSLIYLTLETPVLISRRSALVSATVLAGAALAACATDKTSSEKGTAGSTGSTGLTIVATTGYLGDAARNIAPDATVTVLVGPGGDPHTQELTTKDTQAIEQADVVLWTSHDMEHKMMGQLEKLGDKQVAAAEAIPEDMLLPWEEDGKIEGHDPHVWNSPDNWKYVVTACAEKIAQIDPDNAATYKANGEAYNAKIDQAKAEAQTKFDTIPQERRVLVTGHDAFNYLGKTYNIEIHATDFVSSESEISATQIEELATLIADKKVPTIFQDNLKNPEAINHLKEAVVAKGWSVEVSDKPLYADSLGEQAPVDTYLGVFAYNADAIVAALATK
;
A
#
# COMPACT_ATOMS: atom_id res chain seq x y z
N MET A 1 -52.65 18.17 11.20
CA MET A 1 -53.60 17.99 10.07
C MET A 1 -53.81 19.34 9.36
N ARG A 2 -52.98 19.65 8.36
CA ARG A 2 -53.26 20.58 7.25
C ARG A 2 -52.08 20.48 6.27
N VAL A 3 -52.34 20.00 5.06
CA VAL A 3 -51.34 19.96 3.99
C VAL A 3 -51.47 21.26 3.20
N LEU A 4 -50.37 21.99 3.04
CA LEU A 4 -50.27 23.11 2.10
C LEU A 4 -49.11 22.83 1.15
N SER A 5 -49.45 22.28 -0.01
CA SER A 5 -48.50 22.12 -1.11
C SER A 5 -48.40 23.44 -1.88
N ARG A 6 -47.18 23.94 -2.06
CA ARG A 6 -46.84 24.92 -3.10
C ARG A 6 -45.56 24.47 -3.78
N ARG A 7 -45.65 24.19 -5.09
CA ARG A 7 -44.48 24.20 -5.98
C ARG A 7 -44.04 25.65 -6.15
N VAL A 8 -42.74 25.91 -6.04
CA VAL A 8 -42.10 27.12 -6.56
C VAL A 8 -41.01 26.66 -7.53
N GLY A 9 -40.98 27.26 -8.71
CA GLY A 9 -40.11 26.85 -9.81
C GLY A 9 -38.67 27.34 -9.67
N SER A 10 -37.82 26.78 -10.52
CA SER A 10 -36.41 27.15 -10.69
C SER A 10 -36.21 28.62 -11.04
N GLY A 11 -35.36 29.31 -10.29
CA GLY A 11 -34.84 30.63 -10.64
C GLY A 11 -33.45 30.83 -10.00
N SER A 12 -32.43 31.06 -10.82
CA SER A 12 -31.07 31.32 -10.35
C SER A 12 -30.94 32.73 -9.77
N PHE A 13 -30.23 32.87 -8.66
CA PHE A 13 -29.72 34.14 -8.14
C PHE A 13 -28.29 33.93 -7.62
N CYS A 14 -27.41 34.88 -7.87
CA CYS A 14 -26.00 34.83 -7.45
C CYS A 14 -25.69 35.81 -6.31
N ALA A 15 -24.74 35.39 -5.46
CA ALA A 15 -23.94 36.18 -4.51
C ALA A 15 -24.68 36.77 -3.27
N PRO A 16 -23.94 37.23 -2.24
CA PRO A 16 -22.90 36.47 -1.52
C PRO A 16 -23.09 36.56 0.02
N GLY A 17 -22.53 35.63 0.80
CA GLY A 17 -22.59 35.75 2.28
C GLY A 17 -22.01 34.61 3.10
N THR A 18 -20.80 34.83 3.61
CA THR A 18 -20.28 34.48 4.96
C THR A 18 -20.84 33.31 5.80
N THR A 19 -19.87 32.61 6.40
CA THR A 19 -19.82 31.94 7.73
C THR A 19 -20.24 30.47 7.93
N THR A 20 -19.40 29.80 8.73
CA THR A 20 -19.62 28.59 9.55
C THR A 20 -19.95 27.28 8.84
N GLY A 21 -18.94 26.42 8.70
CA GLY A 21 -19.11 24.99 8.41
C GLY A 21 -19.53 24.21 9.66
N THR A 22 -20.71 23.60 9.58
CA THR A 22 -21.32 22.79 10.64
C THR A 22 -20.79 21.35 10.61
N GLN A 23 -20.49 20.74 11.77
CA GLN A 23 -20.21 19.30 11.85
C GLN A 23 -21.49 18.48 11.61
N VAL A 24 -21.41 17.48 10.73
CA VAL A 24 -22.51 16.55 10.44
C VAL A 24 -22.32 15.27 11.25
N LEU A 25 -23.27 14.95 12.12
CA LEU A 25 -23.30 13.68 12.85
C LEU A 25 -24.30 12.72 12.16
N PHE A 26 -23.82 11.62 11.59
CA PHE A 26 -24.68 10.57 11.06
C PHE A 26 -25.08 9.58 12.16
N ARG A 27 -26.38 9.29 12.29
CA ARG A 27 -26.89 8.21 13.14
C ARG A 27 -27.86 7.35 12.35
N VAL A 28 -27.40 6.18 11.92
CA VAL A 28 -28.24 5.17 11.26
C VAL A 28 -29.07 4.46 12.34
N SER A 29 -30.40 4.42 12.14
CA SER A 29 -31.33 3.68 13.00
C SER A 29 -32.00 2.60 12.16
N GLN A 30 -31.71 1.33 12.42
CA GLN A 30 -32.40 0.22 11.75
C GLN A 30 -33.83 0.06 12.29
N GLY A 31 -34.80 -0.02 11.37
CA GLY A 31 -36.19 -0.35 11.67
C GLY A 31 -36.52 -1.79 11.26
N ARG A 32 -37.14 -2.55 12.16
CA ARG A 32 -37.88 -3.79 11.85
C ARG A 32 -39.16 -3.41 11.06
N GLY A 33 -39.77 -4.20 10.19
CA GLY A 33 -39.57 -5.60 9.78
C GLY A 33 -40.95 -6.24 9.51
N CYS A 34 -41.10 -7.07 8.48
CA CYS A 34 -42.37 -7.77 8.15
C CYS A 34 -42.11 -9.25 7.79
N GLY A 35 -42.68 -10.21 8.54
CA GLY A 35 -42.90 -11.61 8.10
C GLY A 35 -44.27 -11.75 7.39
N VAL A 36 -44.98 -12.88 7.26
CA VAL A 36 -45.02 -14.25 7.84
C VAL A 36 -45.91 -15.08 6.85
N PRO A 37 -45.66 -16.35 6.42
CA PRO A 37 -45.50 -17.55 7.27
C PRO A 37 -44.53 -18.66 6.76
N ASP A 38 -44.53 -19.81 7.45
CA ASP A 38 -43.81 -21.08 7.19
C ASP A 38 -44.55 -22.09 6.28
N GLY A 39 -43.79 -23.05 5.73
CA GLY A 39 -44.12 -24.48 5.84
C GLY A 39 -44.84 -25.21 4.70
N ALA A 40 -44.07 -25.90 3.83
CA ALA A 40 -44.42 -27.20 3.22
C ALA A 40 -43.24 -27.84 2.46
N GLY A 41 -42.92 -29.10 2.80
CA GLY A 41 -42.60 -30.12 1.79
C GLY A 41 -43.81 -31.08 1.66
N PRO A 42 -43.77 -32.16 0.86
CA PRO A 42 -42.61 -32.74 0.16
C PRO A 42 -42.90 -33.14 -1.31
N GLU A 43 -42.00 -33.93 -1.91
CA GLU A 43 -42.20 -34.84 -3.07
C GLU A 43 -42.58 -34.28 -4.46
N GLY A 44 -42.28 -35.06 -5.50
CA GLY A 44 -42.84 -34.90 -6.86
C GLY A 44 -41.81 -34.82 -7.99
N ARG A 45 -41.67 -35.90 -8.76
CA ARG A 45 -40.89 -35.93 -10.02
C ARG A 45 -41.78 -35.53 -11.20
N ASP A 46 -41.21 -34.90 -12.22
CA ASP A 46 -41.48 -35.31 -13.62
C ASP A 46 -40.43 -34.77 -14.62
N SER A 47 -39.81 -35.70 -15.36
CA SER A 47 -39.78 -35.83 -16.84
C SER A 47 -39.54 -34.58 -17.72
N CYS A 48 -38.65 -34.55 -18.75
CA CYS A 48 -37.77 -35.54 -19.40
C CYS A 48 -36.63 -34.81 -20.19
N PRO A 49 -35.58 -35.48 -20.72
CA PRO A 49 -34.36 -34.84 -21.25
C PRO A 49 -34.37 -34.55 -22.77
N PRO A 50 -33.43 -33.73 -23.30
CA PRO A 50 -33.17 -33.61 -24.73
C PRO A 50 -32.45 -34.85 -25.28
N GLY A 51 -32.84 -35.29 -26.48
CA GLY A 51 -32.30 -36.50 -27.11
C GLY A 51 -30.91 -36.33 -27.72
N ALA A 52 -30.14 -37.41 -27.70
CA ALA A 52 -28.97 -37.60 -28.56
C ALA A 52 -29.38 -38.37 -29.82
N ASP A 53 -28.91 -37.93 -30.98
CA ASP A 53 -29.07 -38.65 -32.25
C ASP A 53 -27.73 -39.24 -32.72
N GLU A 54 -27.81 -40.34 -33.48
CA GLU A 54 -26.75 -41.34 -33.65
C GLU A 54 -25.60 -40.91 -34.58
N ALA A 55 -24.41 -41.44 -34.29
CA ALA A 55 -23.25 -41.42 -35.19
C ALA A 55 -23.09 -42.77 -35.93
N PRO A 56 -23.00 -42.80 -37.27
CA PRO A 56 -22.66 -44.02 -38.01
C PRO A 56 -21.13 -44.21 -38.13
N GLY A 57 -20.67 -45.45 -37.96
CA GLY A 57 -19.24 -45.81 -38.04
C GLY A 57 -18.65 -45.82 -39.46
N PRO A 58 -17.31 -45.91 -39.59
CA PRO A 58 -16.59 -45.75 -40.86
C PRO A 58 -16.50 -47.04 -41.70
N PRO A 59 -16.50 -46.96 -43.04
CA PRO A 59 -16.17 -48.08 -43.93
C PRO A 59 -14.70 -48.06 -44.40
N ALA A 60 -14.16 -49.24 -44.70
CA ALA A 60 -12.84 -49.46 -45.29
C ALA A 60 -12.83 -49.29 -46.84
N PRO A 61 -11.66 -49.20 -47.51
CA PRO A 61 -11.56 -48.52 -48.82
C PRO A 61 -11.54 -49.45 -50.05
N GLY A 62 -11.85 -48.88 -51.22
CA GLY A 62 -11.46 -49.41 -52.54
C GLY A 62 -12.45 -49.12 -53.67
N GLY A 63 -11.98 -48.56 -54.80
CA GLY A 63 -12.78 -48.44 -56.04
C GLY A 63 -12.42 -47.26 -56.93
N VAL A 64 -11.95 -47.53 -58.16
CA VAL A 64 -11.52 -46.53 -59.15
C VAL A 64 -12.67 -46.21 -60.13
N GLY A 65 -12.90 -44.93 -60.45
CA GLY A 65 -13.90 -44.53 -61.47
C GLY A 65 -13.87 -43.04 -61.82
N ARG A 66 -14.09 -42.69 -63.09
CA ARG A 66 -13.91 -41.34 -63.68
C ARG A 66 -15.26 -40.69 -64.14
N PRO A 67 -15.34 -39.47 -64.70
CA PRO A 67 -16.23 -38.43 -64.15
C PRO A 67 -17.39 -37.96 -65.06
N ALA A 68 -18.28 -37.12 -64.52
CA ALA A 68 -19.16 -36.23 -65.30
C ALA A 68 -19.45 -34.90 -64.57
N ARG A 69 -19.56 -33.79 -65.32
CA ARG A 69 -19.97 -32.44 -64.86
C ARG A 69 -21.48 -32.19 -65.17
N PRO A 70 -22.00 -30.94 -65.17
CA PRO A 70 -22.56 -30.26 -63.99
C PRO A 70 -24.02 -29.77 -64.20
N ARG A 71 -24.72 -29.30 -63.16
CA ARG A 71 -25.83 -28.34 -63.34
C ARG A 71 -25.88 -27.26 -62.27
N GLN A 72 -25.98 -26.01 -62.74
CA GLN A 72 -26.37 -24.84 -61.95
C GLN A 72 -27.90 -24.73 -61.93
N THR A 73 -28.47 -24.19 -60.84
CA THR A 73 -29.68 -23.34 -60.87
C THR A 73 -29.69 -22.42 -59.65
N GLY A 74 -30.05 -21.15 -59.87
CA GLY A 74 -29.96 -20.06 -58.87
C GLY A 74 -31.18 -19.89 -57.95
N PRO A 75 -31.28 -18.72 -57.27
CA PRO A 75 -32.07 -18.56 -56.05
C PRO A 75 -33.53 -18.14 -56.29
N ARG A 76 -34.38 -18.33 -55.27
CA ARG A 76 -35.69 -17.65 -55.16
C ARG A 76 -35.82 -16.90 -53.83
N ARG A 77 -36.25 -15.64 -53.92
CA ARG A 77 -36.61 -14.77 -52.78
C ARG A 77 -38.00 -15.12 -52.26
N GLY A 78 -38.22 -14.99 -50.95
CA GLY A 78 -39.53 -15.04 -50.31
C GLY A 78 -39.55 -14.25 -49.00
N ARG A 79 -40.35 -13.18 -48.98
CA ARG A 79 -40.76 -12.34 -47.83
C ARG A 79 -42.17 -11.80 -48.19
N PRO A 80 -42.99 -11.30 -47.25
CA PRO A 80 -42.98 -11.48 -45.79
C PRO A 80 -44.36 -11.90 -45.25
N VAL A 81 -44.48 -12.17 -43.94
CA VAL A 81 -45.75 -12.04 -43.19
C VAL A 81 -45.47 -11.32 -41.88
N LEU A 82 -46.35 -10.39 -41.49
CA LEU A 82 -46.22 -9.60 -40.25
C LEU A 82 -46.66 -10.43 -39.04
N ALA A 83 -45.98 -10.21 -37.91
CA ALA A 83 -46.56 -10.37 -36.58
C ALA A 83 -46.18 -9.15 -35.74
N THR A 84 -47.17 -8.43 -35.25
CA THR A 84 -47.01 -7.35 -34.27
C THR A 84 -47.21 -7.89 -32.87
N ASP A 85 -46.32 -7.59 -31.93
CA ASP A 85 -46.79 -7.31 -30.57
C ASP A 85 -45.91 -6.33 -29.78
N ARG A 86 -46.45 -5.89 -28.65
CA ARG A 86 -46.16 -4.61 -27.98
C ARG A 86 -44.86 -4.63 -27.20
N GLY A 87 -44.20 -3.46 -27.17
CA GLY A 87 -43.09 -3.22 -26.25
C GLY A 87 -43.56 -2.99 -24.82
N CYS A 88 -42.97 -3.72 -23.87
CA CYS A 88 -43.00 -3.36 -22.45
C CYS A 88 -41.94 -2.29 -22.18
N ARG A 89 -42.36 -1.17 -21.57
CA ARG A 89 -41.45 -0.10 -21.14
C ARG A 89 -40.86 -0.43 -19.78
N TYR A 90 -39.55 -0.29 -19.62
CA TYR A 90 -38.93 -0.23 -18.31
C TYR A 90 -39.32 1.07 -17.58
N HIS A 91 -39.78 0.94 -16.34
CA HIS A 91 -39.90 2.06 -15.40
C HIS A 91 -38.72 1.98 -14.42
N PRO A 92 -37.85 3.00 -14.32
CA PRO A 92 -36.86 3.05 -13.26
C PRO A 92 -37.53 3.43 -11.93
N CYS A 93 -37.36 2.60 -10.90
CA CYS A 93 -37.64 2.98 -9.53
C CYS A 93 -36.49 3.84 -9.00
N ALA A 94 -36.76 5.12 -8.74
CA ALA A 94 -35.88 5.98 -7.94
C ALA A 94 -36.46 6.08 -6.52
N PRO A 95 -35.64 6.00 -5.45
CA PRO A 95 -36.11 6.22 -4.09
C PRO A 95 -36.32 7.73 -3.83
N GLU A 96 -37.51 8.12 -3.36
CA GLU A 96 -37.74 9.48 -2.85
C GLU A 96 -37.07 9.65 -1.48
N VAL A 97 -36.03 10.50 -1.41
CA VAL A 97 -35.43 10.92 -0.14
C VAL A 97 -36.12 12.19 0.35
N SER A 98 -36.96 12.07 1.39
CA SER A 98 -37.54 13.23 2.09
C SER A 98 -36.59 13.73 3.18
N LEU A 99 -35.98 14.91 3.00
CA LEU A 99 -35.30 15.62 4.08
C LEU A 99 -36.32 16.26 5.04
N ILE A 100 -36.20 15.95 6.32
CA ILE A 100 -36.88 16.67 7.41
C ILE A 100 -35.86 17.60 8.07
N TYR A 101 -36.04 18.90 7.90
CA TYR A 101 -35.25 19.91 8.62
C TYR A 101 -35.87 20.19 9.99
N LEU A 102 -35.11 19.94 11.06
CA LEU A 102 -35.44 20.37 12.43
C LEU A 102 -34.46 21.47 12.85
N THR A 103 -34.93 22.71 12.84
CA THR A 103 -34.19 23.87 13.35
C THR A 103 -34.34 23.97 14.87
N LEU A 104 -33.25 23.76 15.62
CA LEU A 104 -33.18 24.06 17.05
C LEU A 104 -32.49 25.40 17.25
N GLU A 105 -33.26 26.45 17.54
CA GLU A 105 -32.71 27.75 17.93
C GLU A 105 -32.34 27.72 19.42
N THR A 106 -31.07 27.98 19.74
CA THR A 106 -30.63 28.25 21.12
C THR A 106 -29.93 29.62 21.18
N PRO A 107 -30.45 30.58 21.95
CA PRO A 107 -29.85 31.92 22.03
C PRO A 107 -28.65 31.92 22.98
N VAL A 108 -27.45 32.17 22.45
CA VAL A 108 -26.25 32.43 23.26
C VAL A 108 -26.21 33.91 23.67
N LEU A 109 -26.41 34.17 24.96
CA LEU A 109 -26.29 35.51 25.54
C LEU A 109 -24.81 35.88 25.78
N ILE A 110 -24.23 36.70 24.90
CA ILE A 110 -22.89 37.26 25.11
C ILE A 110 -22.98 38.53 25.97
N SER A 111 -22.49 38.44 27.21
CA SER A 111 -22.40 39.58 28.14
C SER A 111 -21.17 40.45 27.85
N ARG A 112 -21.36 41.77 27.69
CA ARG A 112 -20.28 42.75 27.43
C ARG A 112 -19.91 43.56 28.69
N ARG A 113 -18.94 43.10 29.47
CA ARG A 113 -18.24 43.81 30.58
C ARG A 113 -16.86 43.15 30.78
N SER A 114 -15.72 43.81 31.03
CA SER A 114 -15.37 45.22 31.25
C SER A 114 -13.94 45.49 30.72
N ALA A 115 -13.47 46.75 30.76
CA ALA A 115 -12.15 47.16 30.27
C ALA A 115 -11.11 47.45 31.39
N LEU A 116 -9.85 47.60 30.96
CA LEU A 116 -8.74 48.39 31.55
C LEU A 116 -7.94 47.85 32.76
N VAL A 117 -6.76 48.49 32.93
CA VAL A 117 -5.70 48.37 33.97
C VAL A 117 -4.67 47.25 33.73
N SER A 118 -3.34 47.47 33.70
CA SER A 118 -2.50 48.68 33.57
C SER A 118 -1.07 48.31 33.15
N ALA A 119 -0.30 49.27 32.60
CA ALA A 119 1.15 49.17 32.35
C ALA A 119 1.99 49.87 33.44
N THR A 120 3.31 50.05 33.21
CA THR A 120 4.34 50.72 34.07
C THR A 120 4.72 49.91 35.34
N VAL A 121 5.96 49.85 35.87
CA VAL A 121 7.18 50.71 35.95
C VAL A 121 8.43 49.76 35.99
N LEU A 122 9.46 49.85 35.13
CA LEU A 122 10.63 50.76 35.04
C LEU A 122 11.92 50.25 35.76
N ALA A 123 13.08 50.57 35.15
CA ALA A 123 14.43 50.08 35.44
C ALA A 123 15.12 50.60 36.72
N GLY A 124 16.26 49.98 37.08
CA GLY A 124 17.30 50.66 37.86
C GLY A 124 18.38 49.77 38.50
N ALA A 125 19.58 49.72 37.91
CA ALA A 125 20.90 49.97 38.54
C ALA A 125 22.06 49.33 37.76
N ALA A 126 23.17 50.06 37.63
CA ALA A 126 24.42 49.64 36.98
C ALA A 126 25.58 49.58 38.00
N LEU A 127 26.82 49.43 37.50
CA LEU A 127 28.12 49.32 38.20
C LEU A 127 28.55 47.87 38.52
N ALA A 128 29.79 47.43 38.31
CA ALA A 128 30.95 48.07 37.64
C ALA A 128 32.00 46.99 37.26
N ALA A 129 32.88 47.29 36.29
CA ALA A 129 34.34 47.04 36.32
C ALA A 129 34.96 47.11 34.90
N CYS A 130 35.81 48.10 34.66
CA CYS A 130 36.80 48.02 33.58
C CYS A 130 38.07 47.36 34.13
N ALA A 131 38.64 46.38 33.42
CA ALA A 131 40.09 46.13 33.45
C ALA A 131 40.57 45.16 32.35
N THR A 132 41.65 45.56 31.68
CA THR A 132 42.61 44.73 30.91
C THR A 132 42.25 44.36 29.47
N ASP A 133 42.79 45.15 28.54
CA ASP A 133 43.06 44.74 27.16
C ASP A 133 43.87 43.44 27.10
N LYS A 134 43.34 42.44 26.38
CA LYS A 134 44.17 41.48 25.64
C LYS A 134 43.61 41.24 24.25
N THR A 135 44.40 41.66 23.27
CA THR A 135 44.15 41.56 21.84
C THR A 135 43.86 40.10 21.44
N SER A 136 42.64 39.84 20.99
CA SER A 136 42.24 38.59 20.32
C SER A 136 41.28 38.95 19.20
N SER A 137 41.55 38.52 17.97
CA SER A 137 40.82 38.96 16.78
C SER A 137 39.33 38.62 16.85
N GLU A 138 38.49 39.59 16.48
CA GLU A 138 37.07 39.37 16.18
C GLU A 138 36.94 38.38 15.03
N LYS A 139 36.54 37.14 15.34
CA LYS A 139 35.83 36.30 14.36
C LYS A 139 34.36 36.44 14.69
N GLY A 140 33.68 37.32 13.95
CA GLY A 140 32.27 37.61 14.15
C GLY A 140 31.46 36.32 14.10
N THR A 141 30.96 35.88 15.26
CA THR A 141 29.91 34.86 15.31
C THR A 141 28.65 35.57 14.86
N ALA A 142 28.41 35.55 13.55
CA ALA A 142 27.09 35.81 13.01
C ALA A 142 26.14 34.88 13.77
N GLY A 143 25.20 35.47 14.52
CA GLY A 143 24.19 34.67 15.19
C GLY A 143 23.47 33.87 14.12
N SER A 144 23.43 32.54 14.30
CA SER A 144 22.48 31.71 13.58
C SER A 144 21.08 32.23 13.95
N THR A 145 20.52 33.06 13.08
CA THR A 145 19.08 33.29 13.02
C THR A 145 18.48 31.93 12.79
N GLY A 146 17.87 31.37 13.84
CA GLY A 146 17.53 29.96 13.89
C GLY A 146 16.83 29.51 12.62
N SER A 147 17.47 28.60 11.89
CA SER A 147 16.81 27.84 10.85
C SER A 147 15.62 27.14 11.49
N THR A 148 14.42 27.49 11.06
CA THR A 148 13.28 26.58 11.15
C THR A 148 13.72 25.31 10.43
N GLY A 149 14.01 24.25 11.19
CA GLY A 149 14.68 23.06 10.68
C GLY A 149 13.90 22.45 9.52
N LEU A 150 14.62 21.93 8.53
CA LEU A 150 14.07 21.34 7.31
C LEU A 150 12.93 20.36 7.66
N THR A 151 11.80 20.50 6.98
CA THR A 151 10.63 19.64 7.17
C THR A 151 10.56 18.60 6.06
N ILE A 152 10.63 17.33 6.45
CA ILE A 152 10.65 16.18 5.52
C ILE A 152 9.39 15.35 5.76
N VAL A 153 8.68 15.01 4.68
CA VAL A 153 7.72 13.91 4.70
C VAL A 153 8.34 12.70 4.00
N ALA A 154 8.29 11.54 4.65
CA ALA A 154 8.61 10.26 4.06
C ALA A 154 7.34 9.40 4.01
N THR A 155 7.08 8.69 2.92
CA THR A 155 5.94 7.76 2.84
C THR A 155 6.13 6.60 3.80
N THR A 156 7.24 5.85 3.69
CA THR A 156 7.52 4.65 4.49
C THR A 156 8.44 4.93 5.68
N GLY A 157 8.39 4.04 6.68
CA GLY A 157 9.34 4.06 7.80
C GLY A 157 10.80 3.96 7.36
N TYR A 158 11.09 3.16 6.32
CA TYR A 158 12.42 2.99 5.74
C TYR A 158 13.00 4.32 5.22
N LEU A 159 12.23 5.06 4.42
CA LEU A 159 12.60 6.39 3.95
C LEU A 159 12.70 7.40 5.11
N GLY A 160 11.88 7.24 6.15
CA GLY A 160 11.96 8.01 7.38
C GLY A 160 13.28 7.82 8.15
N ASP A 161 13.77 6.58 8.28
CA ASP A 161 15.08 6.29 8.91
C ASP A 161 16.25 6.80 8.04
N ALA A 162 16.17 6.62 6.73
CA ALA A 162 17.15 7.21 5.80
C ALA A 162 17.22 8.74 5.94
N ALA A 163 16.06 9.43 5.96
CA ALA A 163 15.99 10.87 6.16
C ALA A 163 16.60 11.33 7.49
N ARG A 164 16.35 10.60 8.60
CA ARG A 164 16.95 10.91 9.92
C ARG A 164 18.45 10.71 9.96
N ASN A 165 18.98 9.72 9.23
CA ASN A 165 20.44 9.52 9.13
C ASN A 165 21.11 10.58 8.24
N ILE A 166 20.43 11.05 7.18
CA ILE A 166 20.93 12.09 6.27
C ILE A 166 20.86 13.47 6.92
N ALA A 167 19.72 13.83 7.49
CA ALA A 167 19.39 15.16 8.01
C ALA A 167 18.91 15.06 9.47
N PRO A 168 19.82 14.86 10.45
CA PRO A 168 19.45 14.58 11.84
C PRO A 168 18.73 15.73 12.56
N ASP A 169 18.93 16.97 12.12
CA ASP A 169 18.26 18.17 12.66
C ASP A 169 16.90 18.47 11.98
N ALA A 170 16.48 17.65 11.00
CA ALA A 170 15.23 17.83 10.27
C ALA A 170 14.02 17.28 11.03
N THR A 171 12.86 17.92 10.84
CA THR A 171 11.57 17.40 11.32
C THR A 171 11.03 16.41 10.31
N VAL A 172 11.24 15.11 10.56
CA VAL A 172 10.80 14.01 9.68
C VAL A 172 9.45 13.43 10.12
N THR A 173 8.41 13.62 9.29
CA THR A 173 7.10 12.97 9.39
C THR A 173 7.07 11.73 8.52
N VAL A 174 6.55 10.61 9.05
CA VAL A 174 6.31 9.37 8.28
C VAL A 174 4.80 9.20 8.10
N LEU A 175 4.35 8.86 6.89
CA LEU A 175 2.92 8.68 6.58
C LEU A 175 2.44 7.26 6.96
N VAL A 176 3.14 6.24 6.46
CA VAL A 176 2.89 4.82 6.74
C VAL A 176 3.69 4.44 7.98
N GLY A 177 3.04 4.55 9.14
CA GLY A 177 3.63 4.20 10.43
C GLY A 177 3.83 2.69 10.62
N PRO A 178 4.41 2.27 11.77
CA PRO A 178 4.60 0.87 12.11
C PRO A 178 3.31 0.03 12.01
N GLY A 179 3.41 -1.14 11.37
CA GLY A 179 2.27 -2.02 11.10
C GLY A 179 1.30 -1.51 10.02
N GLY A 180 1.58 -0.37 9.39
CA GLY A 180 0.87 0.09 8.20
C GLY A 180 1.34 -0.63 6.93
N ASP A 181 0.49 -0.60 5.91
CA ASP A 181 0.70 -1.16 4.58
C ASP A 181 0.74 -0.02 3.55
N PRO A 182 1.89 0.27 2.92
CA PRO A 182 2.05 1.37 1.97
C PRO A 182 1.27 1.17 0.67
N HIS A 183 1.04 -0.08 0.25
CA HIS A 183 0.34 -0.42 -0.98
C HIS A 183 -1.15 -0.02 -0.89
N THR A 184 -1.75 -0.21 0.29
CA THR A 184 -3.19 0.05 0.51
C THR A 184 -3.52 1.35 1.24
N GLN A 185 -2.52 2.05 1.81
CA GLN A 185 -2.71 3.29 2.57
C GLN A 185 -3.25 4.43 1.69
N GLU A 186 -4.31 5.08 2.16
CA GLU A 186 -4.84 6.32 1.55
C GLU A 186 -4.35 7.56 2.33
N LEU A 187 -4.12 8.66 1.61
CA LEU A 187 -3.75 9.93 2.23
C LEU A 187 -4.94 10.51 3.02
N THR A 188 -4.76 10.70 4.33
CA THR A 188 -5.73 11.42 5.14
C THR A 188 -5.59 12.94 4.92
N THR A 189 -6.58 13.72 5.38
CA THR A 189 -6.48 15.19 5.38
C THR A 189 -5.26 15.72 6.14
N LYS A 190 -4.79 14.99 7.17
CA LYS A 190 -3.60 15.36 7.94
C LYS A 190 -2.33 15.13 7.10
N ASP A 191 -2.29 14.03 6.35
CA ASP A 191 -1.15 13.68 5.50
C ASP A 191 -1.02 14.65 4.33
N THR A 192 -2.14 15.03 3.71
CA THR A 192 -2.18 16.10 2.70
C THR A 192 -1.64 17.41 3.25
N GLN A 193 -2.03 17.81 4.46
CA GLN A 193 -1.52 19.03 5.11
C GLN A 193 -0.02 18.94 5.40
N ALA A 194 0.49 17.78 5.82
CA ALA A 194 1.92 17.56 6.04
C ALA A 194 2.70 17.64 4.73
N ILE A 195 2.20 17.00 3.66
CA ILE A 195 2.77 17.06 2.30
C ILE A 195 2.80 18.51 1.77
N GLU A 196 1.72 19.28 1.96
CA GLU A 196 1.66 20.69 1.57
C GLU A 196 2.69 21.55 2.34
N GLN A 197 2.86 21.30 3.64
CA GLN A 197 3.73 22.09 4.54
C GLN A 197 5.21 21.70 4.53
N ALA A 198 5.55 20.49 4.08
CA ALA A 198 6.95 20.03 4.01
C ALA A 198 7.82 20.94 3.13
N ASP A 199 9.14 20.82 3.24
CA ASP A 199 10.10 21.35 2.27
C ASP A 199 10.40 20.31 1.18
N VAL A 200 10.41 19.03 1.55
CA VAL A 200 10.69 17.91 0.64
C VAL A 200 9.85 16.67 0.99
N VAL A 201 9.46 15.91 -0.04
CA VAL A 201 8.72 14.64 0.10
C VAL A 201 9.54 13.49 -0.51
N LEU A 202 9.82 12.46 0.29
CA LEU A 202 10.52 11.25 -0.11
C LEU A 202 9.50 10.11 -0.24
N TRP A 203 9.50 9.43 -1.39
CA TRP A 203 8.64 8.26 -1.63
C TRP A 203 9.39 7.20 -2.43
N THR A 204 8.86 5.98 -2.46
CA THR A 204 9.59 4.81 -2.98
C THR A 204 9.48 4.74 -4.50
N SER A 205 8.25 4.80 -5.05
CA SER A 205 7.91 4.46 -6.45
C SER A 205 7.89 2.94 -6.73
N HIS A 206 7.83 2.55 -8.00
CA HIS A 206 7.58 1.18 -8.49
C HIS A 206 6.26 0.56 -7.96
N ASP A 207 5.23 1.38 -7.83
CA ASP A 207 3.88 1.03 -7.32
C ASP A 207 3.75 0.72 -5.82
N MET A 208 4.83 0.85 -5.03
CA MET A 208 4.82 0.76 -3.55
C MET A 208 3.73 1.59 -2.88
N GLU A 209 3.47 2.79 -3.43
CA GLU A 209 2.53 3.75 -2.86
C GLU A 209 1.29 3.94 -3.76
N HIS A 210 0.84 2.84 -4.39
CA HIS A 210 -0.23 2.75 -5.40
C HIS A 210 -1.35 3.81 -5.29
N LYS A 211 -2.01 3.90 -4.12
CA LYS A 211 -3.15 4.82 -3.90
C LYS A 211 -2.77 6.31 -3.77
N MET A 212 -1.50 6.65 -3.69
CA MET A 212 -1.02 8.03 -3.50
C MET A 212 0.02 8.51 -4.53
N MET A 213 0.58 7.65 -5.39
CA MET A 213 1.54 8.04 -6.45
C MET A 213 1.08 9.25 -7.25
N GLY A 214 -0.14 9.22 -7.79
CA GLY A 214 -0.69 10.31 -8.59
C GLY A 214 -0.87 11.63 -7.83
N GLN A 215 -0.78 11.66 -6.49
CA GLN A 215 -0.70 12.89 -5.68
C GLN A 215 0.75 13.31 -5.47
N LEU A 216 1.64 12.34 -5.22
CA LEU A 216 3.08 12.56 -5.01
C LEU A 216 3.75 13.12 -6.27
N GLU A 217 3.53 12.53 -7.45
CA GLU A 217 4.07 12.99 -8.74
C GLU A 217 3.80 14.49 -9.01
N LYS A 218 2.60 14.96 -8.64
CA LYS A 218 2.16 16.35 -8.86
C LYS A 218 2.91 17.38 -8.00
N LEU A 219 3.72 16.94 -7.04
CA LEU A 219 4.60 17.79 -6.24
C LEU A 219 5.83 18.28 -7.02
N GLY A 220 6.14 17.68 -8.18
CA GLY A 220 7.23 18.11 -9.06
C GLY A 220 8.58 18.19 -8.34
N ASP A 221 9.27 19.32 -8.45
CA ASP A 221 10.60 19.52 -7.85
C ASP A 221 10.61 19.44 -6.30
N LYS A 222 9.46 19.35 -5.63
CA LYS A 222 9.38 19.12 -4.18
C LYS A 222 9.59 17.65 -3.76
N GLN A 223 9.44 16.69 -4.68
CA GLN A 223 9.55 15.25 -4.34
C GLN A 223 10.79 14.55 -4.92
N VAL A 224 11.12 13.38 -4.37
CA VAL A 224 11.94 12.36 -5.05
C VAL A 224 11.30 10.98 -4.94
N ALA A 225 11.14 10.34 -6.10
CA ALA A 225 10.82 8.94 -6.31
C ALA A 225 12.11 8.11 -6.16
N ALA A 226 12.44 7.73 -4.93
CA ALA A 226 13.83 7.41 -4.59
C ALA A 226 14.33 6.08 -5.16
N ALA A 227 13.44 5.11 -5.45
CA ALA A 227 13.81 3.85 -6.10
C ALA A 227 14.01 3.96 -7.62
N GLU A 228 13.64 5.08 -8.26
CA GLU A 228 13.93 5.34 -9.68
C GLU A 228 15.41 5.65 -9.94
N ALA A 229 16.19 5.90 -8.87
CA ALA A 229 17.64 6.05 -8.95
C ALA A 229 18.41 4.72 -9.04
N ILE A 230 17.73 3.57 -8.86
CA ILE A 230 18.32 2.24 -8.99
C ILE A 230 18.48 1.91 -10.49
N PRO A 231 19.64 1.41 -10.94
CA PRO A 231 19.82 0.93 -12.31
C PRO A 231 18.81 -0.16 -12.70
N GLU A 232 18.25 -0.07 -13.90
CA GLU A 232 17.16 -0.95 -14.38
C GLU A 232 17.53 -2.45 -14.36
N ASP A 233 18.82 -2.78 -14.55
CA ASP A 233 19.35 -4.17 -14.48
C ASP A 233 19.50 -4.70 -13.04
N MET A 234 19.43 -3.83 -12.03
CA MET A 234 19.42 -4.19 -10.61
C MET A 234 18.00 -4.43 -10.07
N LEU A 235 16.98 -3.86 -10.71
CA LEU A 235 15.57 -4.09 -10.39
C LEU A 235 15.15 -5.55 -10.70
N LEU A 236 14.09 -5.99 -10.05
CA LEU A 236 13.41 -7.26 -10.36
C LEU A 236 12.07 -6.95 -11.03
N PRO A 237 11.58 -7.80 -11.95
CA PRO A 237 10.24 -7.65 -12.51
C PRO A 237 9.19 -7.93 -11.44
N TRP A 238 8.06 -7.23 -11.50
CA TRP A 238 6.84 -7.61 -10.80
C TRP A 238 5.95 -8.42 -11.74
N GLU A 239 5.57 -9.64 -11.36
CA GLU A 239 4.72 -10.51 -12.18
C GLU A 239 3.30 -10.66 -11.60
N GLU A 240 2.30 -10.29 -12.40
CA GLU A 240 0.87 -10.46 -12.08
C GLU A 240 0.19 -11.21 -13.24
N ASP A 241 -0.59 -12.27 -12.93
CA ASP A 241 -1.23 -13.15 -13.91
C ASP A 241 -0.30 -13.66 -15.04
N GLY A 242 0.99 -13.87 -14.73
CA GLY A 242 2.01 -14.30 -15.69
C GLY A 242 2.41 -13.22 -16.71
N LYS A 243 2.20 -11.94 -16.39
CA LYS A 243 2.72 -10.78 -17.13
C LYS A 243 3.60 -9.94 -16.22
N ILE A 244 4.64 -9.34 -16.79
CA ILE A 244 5.45 -8.34 -16.09
C ILE A 244 4.67 -7.01 -16.13
N GLU A 245 4.18 -6.56 -14.98
CA GLU A 245 3.38 -5.33 -14.83
C GLU A 245 4.19 -4.22 -14.09
N GLY A 246 5.51 -4.29 -14.14
CA GLY A 246 6.41 -3.28 -13.57
C GLY A 246 7.66 -3.88 -12.92
N HIS A 247 8.11 -3.23 -11.85
CA HIS A 247 9.24 -3.69 -11.04
C HIS A 247 8.80 -3.99 -9.61
N ASP A 248 9.41 -5.00 -8.99
CA ASP A 248 9.22 -5.27 -7.56
C ASP A 248 9.64 -4.02 -6.75
N PRO A 249 8.75 -3.44 -5.93
CA PRO A 249 9.05 -2.22 -5.18
C PRO A 249 9.81 -2.43 -3.87
N HIS A 250 9.99 -3.66 -3.37
CA HIS A 250 10.53 -3.94 -2.04
C HIS A 250 12.07 -3.82 -1.98
N VAL A 251 12.61 -2.78 -2.62
CA VAL A 251 14.03 -2.60 -2.96
C VAL A 251 14.96 -2.51 -1.75
N TRP A 252 14.44 -2.17 -0.56
CA TRP A 252 15.21 -2.13 0.69
C TRP A 252 15.76 -3.51 1.10
N ASN A 253 15.14 -4.59 0.62
CA ASN A 253 15.61 -5.96 0.86
C ASN A 253 16.90 -6.31 0.09
N SER A 254 17.35 -5.46 -0.87
CA SER A 254 18.71 -5.44 -1.39
C SER A 254 19.48 -4.24 -0.80
N PRO A 255 20.49 -4.46 0.05
CA PRO A 255 21.34 -3.37 0.55
C PRO A 255 22.06 -2.58 -0.55
N ASP A 256 22.38 -3.21 -1.69
CA ASP A 256 22.99 -2.51 -2.82
C ASP A 256 21.99 -1.55 -3.48
N ASN A 257 20.73 -1.98 -3.66
CA ASN A 257 19.66 -1.14 -4.21
C ASN A 257 19.32 -0.01 -3.24
N TRP A 258 19.25 -0.31 -1.94
CA TRP A 258 18.93 0.67 -0.91
C TRP A 258 19.95 1.81 -0.80
N LYS A 259 21.22 1.56 -1.12
CA LYS A 259 22.25 2.62 -1.19
C LYS A 259 21.97 3.64 -2.31
N TYR A 260 21.36 3.24 -3.42
CA TYR A 260 20.90 4.20 -4.44
C TYR A 260 19.75 5.07 -3.91
N VAL A 261 18.78 4.47 -3.22
CA VAL A 261 17.67 5.18 -2.56
C VAL A 261 18.19 6.22 -1.56
N VAL A 262 19.07 5.82 -0.64
CA VAL A 262 19.70 6.73 0.34
C VAL A 262 20.45 7.86 -0.35
N THR A 263 21.20 7.55 -1.42
CA THR A 263 21.93 8.56 -2.19
C THR A 263 20.98 9.56 -2.84
N ALA A 264 19.92 9.08 -3.50
CA ALA A 264 18.89 9.93 -4.13
C ALA A 264 18.18 10.83 -3.11
N CYS A 265 17.84 10.32 -1.93
CA CYS A 265 17.32 11.13 -0.84
C CYS A 265 18.32 12.19 -0.38
N ALA A 266 19.60 11.85 -0.20
CA ALA A 266 20.63 12.78 0.22
C ALA A 266 20.89 13.88 -0.82
N GLU A 267 20.89 13.52 -2.11
CA GLU A 267 20.99 14.48 -3.20
C GLU A 267 19.77 15.39 -3.30
N LYS A 268 18.56 14.86 -3.10
CA LYS A 268 17.34 15.67 -3.10
C LYS A 268 17.32 16.67 -1.95
N ILE A 269 17.62 16.21 -0.74
CA ILE A 269 17.70 17.06 0.45
C ILE A 269 18.76 18.16 0.24
N ALA A 270 19.92 17.83 -0.35
CA ALA A 270 20.97 18.79 -0.72
C ALA A 270 20.60 19.76 -1.85
N GLN A 271 19.60 19.46 -2.69
CA GLN A 271 19.06 20.42 -3.68
C GLN A 271 18.09 21.42 -3.03
N ILE A 272 17.34 20.98 -2.01
CA ILE A 272 16.33 21.79 -1.30
C ILE A 272 16.99 22.72 -0.27
N ASP A 273 18.02 22.24 0.44
CA ASP A 273 18.85 23.04 1.34
C ASP A 273 20.33 23.03 0.88
N PRO A 274 20.69 23.94 -0.06
CA PRO A 274 22.02 23.98 -0.66
C PRO A 274 23.12 24.45 0.29
N ASP A 275 22.78 25.20 1.34
CA ASP A 275 23.76 25.72 2.31
C ASP A 275 24.36 24.58 3.16
N ASN A 276 23.59 23.51 3.39
CA ASN A 276 24.03 22.31 4.10
C ASN A 276 24.30 21.10 3.18
N ALA A 277 24.27 21.28 1.85
CA ALA A 277 24.38 20.20 0.85
C ALA A 277 25.55 19.22 1.07
N ALA A 278 26.72 19.73 1.43
CA ALA A 278 27.90 18.89 1.68
C ALA A 278 27.73 17.97 2.91
N THR A 279 27.03 18.44 3.94
CA THR A 279 26.71 17.68 5.15
C THR A 279 25.76 16.52 4.83
N TYR A 280 24.68 16.79 4.10
CA TYR A 280 23.71 15.75 3.73
C TYR A 280 24.33 14.65 2.88
N LYS A 281 25.18 15.00 1.90
CA LYS A 281 25.91 14.01 1.08
C LYS A 281 26.89 13.18 1.92
N ALA A 282 27.68 13.81 2.78
CA ALA A 282 28.60 13.09 3.68
C ALA A 282 27.86 12.17 4.67
N ASN A 283 26.70 12.59 5.18
CA ASN A 283 25.85 11.77 6.04
C ASN A 283 25.24 10.56 5.29
N GLY A 284 24.78 10.77 4.04
CA GLY A 284 24.32 9.70 3.17
C GLY A 284 25.42 8.67 2.86
N GLU A 285 26.63 9.13 2.52
CA GLU A 285 27.81 8.27 2.35
C GLU A 285 28.16 7.49 3.62
N ALA A 286 28.13 8.14 4.78
CA ALA A 286 28.37 7.50 6.08
C ALA A 286 27.29 6.48 6.46
N TYR A 287 26.02 6.70 6.07
CA TYR A 287 24.96 5.71 6.26
C TYR A 287 25.09 4.53 5.29
N ASN A 288 25.42 4.79 4.02
CA ASN A 288 25.74 3.76 3.02
C ASN A 288 26.88 2.83 3.47
N ALA A 289 27.90 3.35 4.16
CA ALA A 289 28.97 2.52 4.73
C ALA A 289 28.46 1.57 5.85
N LYS A 290 27.45 1.97 6.63
CA LYS A 290 26.79 1.07 7.61
C LYS A 290 25.94 0.01 6.90
N ILE A 291 25.31 0.35 5.78
CA ILE A 291 24.54 -0.58 4.95
C ILE A 291 25.45 -1.66 4.35
N ASP A 292 26.65 -1.28 3.86
CA ASP A 292 27.67 -2.23 3.42
C ASP A 292 28.14 -3.19 4.53
N GLN A 293 28.32 -2.68 5.76
CA GLN A 293 28.63 -3.51 6.92
C GLN A 293 27.50 -4.50 7.23
N ALA A 294 26.25 -4.02 7.29
CA ALA A 294 25.08 -4.87 7.57
C ALA A 294 24.89 -5.96 6.49
N LYS A 295 25.17 -5.65 5.22
CA LYS A 295 25.20 -6.64 4.13
C LYS A 295 26.24 -7.73 4.37
N ALA A 296 27.47 -7.37 4.74
CA ALA A 296 28.53 -8.35 5.00
C ALA A 296 28.25 -9.23 6.23
N GLU A 297 27.66 -8.65 7.28
CA GLU A 297 27.20 -9.39 8.47
C GLU A 297 26.05 -10.35 8.12
N ALA A 298 25.04 -9.89 7.37
CA ALA A 298 23.94 -10.74 6.91
C ALA A 298 24.43 -11.89 6.01
N GLN A 299 25.32 -11.62 5.05
CA GLN A 299 25.95 -12.65 4.21
C GLN A 299 26.60 -13.75 5.06
N THR A 300 27.37 -13.36 6.08
CA THR A 300 28.02 -14.29 7.00
C THR A 300 27.03 -15.19 7.74
N LYS A 301 25.85 -14.64 8.11
CA LYS A 301 24.77 -15.43 8.74
C LYS A 301 24.07 -16.35 7.74
N PHE A 302 23.69 -15.86 6.56
CA PHE A 302 23.02 -16.65 5.52
C PHE A 302 23.89 -17.78 4.97
N ASP A 303 25.22 -17.62 4.96
CA ASP A 303 26.14 -18.70 4.57
C ASP A 303 26.24 -19.86 5.58
N THR A 304 25.63 -19.73 6.76
CA THR A 304 25.42 -20.87 7.66
C THR A 304 24.25 -21.77 7.24
N ILE A 305 23.36 -21.32 6.34
CA ILE A 305 22.24 -22.11 5.84
C ILE A 305 22.72 -23.01 4.68
N PRO A 306 22.60 -24.35 4.80
CA PRO A 306 22.85 -25.28 3.71
C PRO A 306 22.04 -24.94 2.46
N GLN A 307 22.64 -25.04 1.27
CA GLN A 307 22.04 -24.55 0.02
C GLN A 307 20.66 -25.18 -0.26
N GLU A 308 20.50 -26.46 0.04
CA GLU A 308 19.26 -27.22 -0.10
C GLU A 308 18.13 -26.77 0.84
N ARG A 309 18.44 -25.94 1.85
CA ARG A 309 17.49 -25.37 2.83
C ARG A 309 17.20 -23.90 2.60
N ARG A 310 17.83 -23.26 1.61
CA ARG A 310 17.62 -21.84 1.28
C ARG A 310 16.32 -21.65 0.51
N VAL A 311 15.20 -22.05 1.13
CA VAL A 311 13.83 -21.83 0.65
C VAL A 311 13.08 -21.13 1.77
N LEU A 312 12.62 -19.91 1.52
CA LEU A 312 11.89 -19.07 2.45
C LEU A 312 10.45 -18.91 1.96
N VAL A 313 9.49 -19.16 2.85
CA VAL A 313 8.07 -18.92 2.59
C VAL A 313 7.59 -17.80 3.52
N THR A 314 7.05 -16.71 2.96
CA THR A 314 6.58 -15.52 3.69
C THR A 314 5.08 -15.27 3.49
N GLY A 315 4.52 -14.26 4.16
CA GLY A 315 3.11 -13.89 4.03
C GLY A 315 2.82 -13.40 2.62
N HIS A 316 3.43 -12.29 2.21
CA HIS A 316 3.39 -11.78 0.83
C HIS A 316 4.78 -11.71 0.19
N ASP A 317 4.80 -11.38 -1.10
CA ASP A 317 6.00 -11.44 -1.94
C ASP A 317 6.86 -10.17 -1.88
N ALA A 318 7.45 -9.92 -0.70
CA ALA A 318 8.32 -8.75 -0.45
C ALA A 318 9.82 -9.04 -0.47
N PHE A 319 10.23 -10.31 -0.47
CA PHE A 319 11.61 -10.70 -0.13
C PHE A 319 12.47 -11.14 -1.33
N ASN A 320 11.98 -11.01 -2.58
CA ASN A 320 12.72 -11.43 -3.78
C ASN A 320 14.10 -10.78 -3.91
N TYR A 321 14.25 -9.49 -3.57
CA TYR A 321 15.56 -8.83 -3.54
C TYR A 321 16.53 -9.42 -2.52
N LEU A 322 16.04 -9.84 -1.35
CA LEU A 322 16.83 -10.56 -0.34
C LEU A 322 17.21 -11.95 -0.89
N GLY A 323 16.28 -12.64 -1.54
CA GLY A 323 16.51 -13.91 -2.24
C GLY A 323 17.61 -13.84 -3.30
N LYS A 324 17.52 -12.85 -4.20
CA LYS A 324 18.54 -12.52 -5.22
C LYS A 324 19.90 -12.24 -4.58
N THR A 325 19.93 -11.49 -3.48
CA THR A 325 21.17 -11.05 -2.82
C THR A 325 21.90 -12.20 -2.10
N TYR A 326 21.16 -13.05 -1.38
CA TYR A 326 21.75 -14.09 -0.49
C TYR A 326 21.56 -15.53 -1.01
N ASN A 327 21.11 -15.69 -2.26
CA ASN A 327 20.83 -16.96 -2.91
C ASN A 327 19.83 -17.80 -2.10
N ILE A 328 18.64 -17.23 -1.86
CA ILE A 328 17.49 -17.87 -1.20
C ILE A 328 16.31 -17.87 -2.17
N GLU A 329 15.71 -19.04 -2.35
CA GLU A 329 14.48 -19.22 -3.13
C GLU A 329 13.29 -18.69 -2.31
N ILE A 330 12.57 -17.70 -2.84
CA ILE A 330 11.46 -17.03 -2.15
C ILE A 330 10.14 -17.55 -2.69
N HIS A 331 9.17 -17.74 -1.79
CA HIS A 331 7.76 -18.04 -2.08
C HIS A 331 6.88 -17.26 -1.12
N ALA A 332 5.68 -16.89 -1.55
CA ALA A 332 4.70 -16.17 -0.72
C ALA A 332 3.41 -16.99 -0.53
N THR A 333 2.68 -16.72 0.55
CA THR A 333 1.32 -17.27 0.74
C THR A 333 0.22 -16.39 0.12
N ASP A 334 0.46 -15.09 -0.07
CA ASP A 334 -0.37 -14.17 -0.83
C ASP A 334 0.23 -13.99 -2.23
N PHE A 335 -0.23 -14.81 -3.17
CA PHE A 335 0.03 -14.60 -4.60
C PHE A 335 -0.88 -13.49 -5.15
N VAL A 336 -0.43 -12.25 -4.94
CA VAL A 336 -0.83 -10.98 -5.59
C VAL A 336 -2.22 -10.42 -5.24
N SER A 337 -2.24 -9.09 -5.16
CA SER A 337 -3.35 -8.17 -4.89
C SER A 337 -3.91 -8.20 -3.46
N SER A 338 -4.04 -7.00 -2.88
CA SER A 338 -4.43 -6.79 -1.49
C SER A 338 -5.86 -7.23 -1.14
N GLU A 339 -6.66 -7.62 -2.14
CA GLU A 339 -8.10 -7.92 -2.01
C GLU A 339 -8.49 -9.36 -2.41
N SER A 340 -7.55 -10.19 -2.89
CA SER A 340 -7.80 -11.56 -3.36
C SER A 340 -7.22 -12.63 -2.42
N GLU A 341 -8.05 -13.58 -1.98
CA GLU A 341 -7.59 -14.75 -1.23
C GLU A 341 -6.85 -15.74 -2.15
N ILE A 342 -5.76 -16.35 -1.64
CA ILE A 342 -5.05 -17.44 -2.32
C ILE A 342 -6.00 -18.57 -2.72
N SER A 343 -5.95 -19.00 -3.99
CA SER A 343 -6.82 -20.07 -4.48
C SER A 343 -6.42 -21.44 -3.92
N ALA A 344 -7.39 -22.36 -3.81
CA ALA A 344 -7.14 -23.72 -3.35
C ALA A 344 -6.06 -24.46 -4.17
N THR A 345 -5.91 -24.14 -5.46
CA THR A 345 -4.84 -24.69 -6.31
C THR A 345 -3.46 -24.18 -5.86
N GLN A 346 -3.32 -22.88 -5.62
CA GLN A 346 -2.06 -22.29 -5.15
C GLN A 346 -1.69 -22.78 -3.74
N ILE A 347 -2.68 -22.99 -2.84
CA ILE A 347 -2.43 -23.63 -1.53
C ILE A 347 -1.86 -25.05 -1.72
N GLU A 348 -2.43 -25.84 -2.63
CA GLU A 348 -2.00 -27.23 -2.89
C GLU A 348 -0.62 -27.30 -3.58
N GLU A 349 -0.31 -26.35 -4.47
CA GLU A 349 1.01 -26.20 -5.11
C GLU A 349 2.07 -25.80 -4.08
N LEU A 350 1.80 -24.78 -3.25
CA LEU A 350 2.69 -24.34 -2.17
C LEU A 350 2.88 -25.41 -1.09
N ALA A 351 1.81 -26.14 -0.72
CA ALA A 351 1.89 -27.26 0.21
C ALA A 351 2.77 -28.40 -0.33
N THR A 352 2.67 -28.67 -1.64
CA THR A 352 3.54 -29.65 -2.33
C THR A 352 4.98 -29.17 -2.30
N LEU A 353 5.25 -27.90 -2.62
CA LEU A 353 6.60 -27.33 -2.58
C LEU A 353 7.22 -27.38 -1.17
N ILE A 354 6.49 -26.97 -0.15
CA ILE A 354 6.91 -27.04 1.26
C ILE A 354 7.26 -28.48 1.65
N ALA A 355 6.41 -29.44 1.27
CA ALA A 355 6.62 -30.85 1.59
C ALA A 355 7.77 -31.49 0.82
N ASP A 356 7.99 -31.14 -0.45
CA ASP A 356 9.07 -31.68 -1.29
C ASP A 356 10.43 -31.08 -0.92
N LYS A 357 10.50 -29.75 -0.75
CA LYS A 357 11.70 -29.03 -0.30
C LYS A 357 12.00 -29.21 1.20
N LYS A 358 11.10 -29.85 1.96
CA LYS A 358 11.20 -30.08 3.41
C LYS A 358 11.41 -28.78 4.19
N VAL A 359 10.69 -27.71 3.81
CA VAL A 359 10.77 -26.39 4.45
C VAL A 359 10.34 -26.54 5.92
N PRO A 360 11.20 -26.20 6.90
CA PRO A 360 10.91 -26.46 8.31
C PRO A 360 9.93 -25.43 8.91
N THR A 361 9.95 -24.20 8.40
CA THR A 361 9.23 -23.06 8.97
C THR A 361 8.77 -22.12 7.87
N ILE A 362 7.53 -21.65 7.96
CA ILE A 362 7.01 -20.52 7.17
C ILE A 362 6.83 -19.29 8.07
N PHE A 363 6.92 -18.10 7.49
CA PHE A 363 6.65 -16.84 8.17
C PHE A 363 5.29 -16.31 7.74
N GLN A 364 4.53 -15.79 8.71
CA GLN A 364 3.31 -15.04 8.45
C GLN A 364 3.64 -13.53 8.44
N ASP A 365 3.05 -12.79 7.51
CA ASP A 365 3.02 -11.33 7.62
C ASP A 365 1.93 -10.89 8.60
N ASN A 366 2.14 -9.74 9.26
CA ASN A 366 1.36 -9.30 10.43
C ASN A 366 -0.13 -8.99 10.15
N LEU A 367 -0.62 -9.16 8.93
CA LEU A 367 -1.83 -8.49 8.44
C LEU A 367 -2.96 -9.39 7.93
N LYS A 368 -2.75 -10.66 7.54
CA LYS A 368 -3.80 -11.42 6.82
C LYS A 368 -4.02 -12.90 7.23
N ASN A 369 -5.32 -13.21 7.21
CA ASN A 369 -6.00 -14.51 7.24
C ASN A 369 -5.32 -15.71 7.95
N PRO A 370 -5.55 -15.92 9.27
CA PRO A 370 -5.08 -17.11 9.97
C PRO A 370 -5.73 -18.43 9.50
N GLU A 371 -6.87 -18.39 8.81
CA GLU A 371 -7.50 -19.60 8.26
C GLU A 371 -6.71 -20.15 7.06
N ALA A 372 -6.20 -19.27 6.18
CA ALA A 372 -5.35 -19.66 5.06
C ALA A 372 -4.07 -20.38 5.52
N ILE A 373 -3.42 -19.86 6.57
CA ILE A 373 -2.24 -20.49 7.19
C ILE A 373 -2.56 -21.85 7.82
N ASN A 374 -3.75 -22.01 8.41
CA ASN A 374 -4.19 -23.30 8.94
C ASN A 374 -4.48 -24.32 7.82
N HIS A 375 -5.16 -23.91 6.74
CA HIS A 375 -5.40 -24.76 5.58
C HIS A 375 -4.09 -25.18 4.90
N LEU A 376 -3.11 -24.28 4.77
CA LEU A 376 -1.78 -24.60 4.25
C LEU A 376 -1.05 -25.63 5.13
N LYS A 377 -1.09 -25.47 6.45
CA LYS A 377 -0.55 -26.46 7.40
C LYS A 377 -1.20 -27.83 7.25
N GLU A 378 -2.52 -27.89 7.15
CA GLU A 378 -3.27 -29.15 6.97
C GLU A 378 -2.93 -29.81 5.63
N ALA A 379 -2.83 -29.03 4.55
CA ALA A 379 -2.40 -29.52 3.24
C ALA A 379 -0.96 -30.08 3.29
N VAL A 380 -0.01 -29.38 3.92
CA VAL A 380 1.37 -29.87 4.11
C VAL A 380 1.42 -31.18 4.90
N VAL A 381 0.56 -31.33 5.94
CA VAL A 381 0.40 -32.58 6.69
C VAL A 381 -0.16 -33.70 5.81
N ALA A 382 -1.13 -33.42 4.93
CA ALA A 382 -1.63 -34.38 3.95
C ALA A 382 -0.56 -34.82 2.94
N LYS A 383 0.43 -33.97 2.64
CA LYS A 383 1.62 -34.28 1.82
C LYS A 383 2.72 -35.06 2.58
N GLY A 384 2.52 -35.39 3.86
CA GLY A 384 3.46 -36.17 4.65
C GLY A 384 4.65 -35.37 5.19
N TRP A 385 4.48 -34.07 5.40
CA TRP A 385 5.44 -33.20 6.07
C TRP A 385 4.77 -32.40 7.19
N SER A 386 5.54 -31.78 8.08
CA SER A 386 5.00 -30.88 9.09
C SER A 386 5.83 -29.61 9.10
N VAL A 387 5.16 -28.48 8.93
CA VAL A 387 5.80 -27.16 8.86
C VAL A 387 5.35 -26.32 10.05
N GLU A 388 6.31 -25.65 10.68
CA GLU A 388 6.03 -24.69 11.74
C GLU A 388 5.67 -23.33 11.14
N VAL A 389 4.82 -22.58 11.83
CA VAL A 389 4.68 -21.14 11.56
C VAL A 389 5.52 -20.44 12.60
N SER A 390 6.41 -19.57 12.16
CA SER A 390 7.25 -18.74 13.02
C SER A 390 6.39 -17.92 14.00
N ASP A 391 6.75 -17.93 15.28
CA ASP A 391 6.23 -17.01 16.29
C ASP A 391 6.82 -15.60 16.16
N LYS A 392 7.91 -15.48 15.40
CA LYS A 392 8.55 -14.21 15.02
C LYS A 392 8.02 -13.75 13.66
N PRO A 393 7.36 -12.58 13.56
CA PRO A 393 7.06 -12.01 12.25
C PRO A 393 8.36 -11.58 11.58
N LEU A 394 8.33 -11.48 10.24
CA LEU A 394 9.29 -10.66 9.50
C LEU A 394 8.70 -9.25 9.33
N TYR A 395 9.58 -8.27 9.15
CA TYR A 395 9.18 -6.91 8.79
C TYR A 395 9.38 -6.76 7.27
N ALA A 396 8.27 -6.85 6.53
CA ALA A 396 8.23 -6.60 5.09
C ALA A 396 8.19 -5.09 4.82
N ASP A 397 7.01 -4.47 4.88
CA ASP A 397 6.76 -3.12 4.33
C ASP A 397 6.85 -1.97 5.34
N SER A 398 6.83 -2.28 6.64
CA SER A 398 6.94 -1.28 7.71
C SER A 398 7.99 -1.67 8.75
N LEU A 399 8.58 -0.64 9.37
CA LEU A 399 9.41 -0.77 10.57
C LEU A 399 8.51 -1.06 11.79
N GLY A 400 9.09 -1.60 12.85
CA GLY A 400 8.42 -1.70 14.15
C GLY A 400 8.41 -0.39 14.94
N GLU A 401 7.68 -0.37 16.06
CA GLU A 401 7.54 0.84 16.90
C GLU A 401 8.76 1.15 17.78
N GLN A 402 9.62 0.17 18.05
CA GLN A 402 10.65 0.24 19.09
C GLN A 402 11.93 -0.48 18.69
N ALA A 403 13.06 0.02 19.18
CA ALA A 403 14.36 -0.61 19.00
C ALA A 403 14.37 -2.10 19.40
N PRO A 404 15.03 -2.97 18.62
CA PRO A 404 15.90 -2.64 17.47
C PRO A 404 15.17 -2.41 16.14
N VAL A 405 13.86 -2.68 16.05
CA VAL A 405 13.12 -2.76 14.78
C VAL A 405 12.54 -1.41 14.32
N ASP A 406 12.86 -0.31 14.98
CA ASP A 406 12.49 1.07 14.61
C ASP A 406 13.43 1.73 13.59
N THR A 407 14.40 0.99 13.05
CA THR A 407 15.37 1.45 12.04
C THR A 407 15.52 0.41 10.92
N TYR A 408 15.92 0.83 9.72
CA TYR A 408 16.15 -0.08 8.58
C TYR A 408 17.22 -1.13 8.92
N LEU A 409 18.38 -0.70 9.42
CA LEU A 409 19.49 -1.62 9.75
C LEU A 409 19.11 -2.62 10.84
N GLY A 410 18.31 -2.20 11.82
CA GLY A 410 17.85 -3.08 12.89
C GLY A 410 16.79 -4.08 12.43
N VAL A 411 15.84 -3.68 11.57
CA VAL A 411 14.93 -4.60 10.87
C VAL A 411 15.70 -5.58 9.98
N PHE A 412 16.66 -5.10 9.21
CA PHE A 412 17.44 -5.92 8.30
C PHE A 412 18.23 -7.00 9.05
N ALA A 413 18.89 -6.63 10.15
CA ALA A 413 19.57 -7.57 11.03
C ALA A 413 18.61 -8.57 11.70
N TYR A 414 17.46 -8.10 12.20
CA TYR A 414 16.44 -8.93 12.83
C TYR A 414 15.83 -9.95 11.86
N ASN A 415 15.47 -9.54 10.64
CA ASN A 415 14.93 -10.42 9.61
C ASN A 415 15.97 -11.49 9.24
N ALA A 416 17.24 -11.12 9.06
CA ALA A 416 18.31 -12.07 8.80
C ALA A 416 18.48 -13.09 9.94
N ASP A 417 18.46 -12.65 11.21
CA ASP A 417 18.53 -13.55 12.37
C ASP A 417 17.31 -14.48 12.48
N ALA A 418 16.11 -13.99 12.16
CA ALA A 418 14.88 -14.79 12.16
C ALA A 418 14.91 -15.87 11.07
N ILE A 419 15.26 -15.50 9.83
CA ILE A 419 15.35 -16.43 8.69
C ILE A 419 16.45 -17.48 8.94
N VAL A 420 17.63 -17.07 9.41
CA VAL A 420 18.74 -17.99 9.69
C VAL A 420 18.38 -18.96 10.82
N ALA A 421 17.73 -18.50 11.90
CA ALA A 421 17.27 -19.39 12.97
C ALA A 421 16.22 -20.41 12.48
N ALA A 422 15.34 -20.02 11.56
CA ALA A 422 14.32 -20.88 10.98
C ALA A 422 14.90 -21.94 10.02
N LEU A 423 15.86 -21.57 9.18
CA LEU A 423 16.35 -22.43 8.09
C LEU A 423 17.62 -23.22 8.41
N ALA A 424 18.49 -22.72 9.30
CA ALA A 424 19.77 -23.38 9.62
C ALA A 424 19.62 -24.62 10.53
N THR A 425 18.60 -24.68 11.40
CA THR A 425 18.45 -25.75 12.40
C THR A 425 17.14 -26.53 12.28
N LYS A 426 17.22 -27.75 11.71
CA LYS A 426 16.38 -28.94 12.00
C LYS A 426 16.82 -30.15 11.19
#